data_AF-A0A212CXF3-F1
#
_entry.id   AF-A0A212CXF3-F1
#
_cell.length_a   1.000
_cell.length_b   1.000
_cell.length_c   1.000
_cell.angle_alpha   90.00
_cell.angle_beta   90.00
_cell.angle_gamma   90.00
#
_symmetry.space_group_name_H-M   'P 1'
#
loop_
_entity.id
_entity.type
_entity.pdbx_description
1 polymer ?
#
loop_
_entity_poly.entity_id
_entity_poly.type
_entity_poly.pdbx_seq_one_letter_code
_entity_poly.pdbx_strand_id
1 'polypeptide(L)'
;MILLLKGVPFTLTTVDTRRSPEVLKDFAPGSQLPILLCDGDAKTDTLQIEEFLEETLGPPEFPSLAPRYRESAAAGNDVFHKFSAFIKNPVPAQDDALYQQLLRALTKLDSYLRAPLEHELGREPQLR
;
A
#
# COMPACT_ATOMS: atom_id res chain seq x y z
N MET A 1 -2.28 8.08 -1.16
CA MET A 1 -1.02 8.71 -0.69
C MET A 1 -0.08 9.04 -1.85
N ILE A 2 0.09 8.15 -2.83
CA ILE A 2 0.98 8.35 -3.99
C ILE A 2 0.83 9.74 -4.64
N LEU A 3 -0.37 10.14 -5.05
CA LEU A 3 -0.60 11.46 -5.68
C LEU A 3 -0.12 12.65 -4.82
N LEU A 4 -0.28 12.57 -3.49
CA LEU A 4 0.24 13.59 -2.57
C LEU A 4 1.77 13.61 -2.55
N LEU A 5 2.41 12.44 -2.48
CA LEU A 5 3.87 12.31 -2.47
C LEU A 5 4.52 12.70 -3.80
N LYS A 6 3.82 12.48 -4.92
CA LYS A 6 4.22 12.98 -6.24
C LYS A 6 4.13 14.50 -6.35
N GLY A 7 3.32 15.16 -5.52
CA GLY A 7 3.13 16.60 -5.57
C GLY A 7 2.33 17.08 -6.80
N VAL A 8 1.61 16.19 -7.47
CA VAL A 8 0.76 16.54 -8.61
C VAL A 8 -0.57 17.12 -8.12
N PRO A 9 -1.16 18.12 -8.80
CA PRO A 9 -2.53 18.53 -8.53
C PRO A 9 -3.51 17.41 -8.85
N PHE A 10 -4.44 17.11 -7.94
CA PHE A 10 -5.50 16.12 -8.16
C PHE A 10 -6.78 16.48 -7.42
N THR A 11 -7.89 15.89 -7.83
CA THR A 11 -9.18 15.99 -7.13
C THR A 11 -9.50 14.66 -6.44
N LEU A 12 -9.86 14.71 -5.17
CA LEU A 12 -10.36 13.55 -4.43
C LEU A 12 -11.88 13.58 -4.38
N THR A 13 -12.53 12.63 -5.04
CA THR A 13 -13.98 12.47 -5.01
C THR A 13 -14.36 11.27 -4.15
N THR A 14 -15.12 11.52 -3.08
CA THR A 14 -15.69 10.45 -2.25
C THR A 14 -17.00 9.95 -2.85
N VAL A 15 -17.16 8.64 -3.00
CA VAL A 15 -18.36 8.02 -3.55
C VAL A 15 -19.07 7.21 -2.47
N ASP A 16 -20.36 7.48 -2.28
CA ASP A 16 -21.22 6.62 -1.46
C ASP A 16 -21.72 5.44 -2.31
N THR A 17 -21.05 4.30 -2.16
CA THR A 17 -21.36 3.07 -2.91
C THR A 17 -22.74 2.48 -2.59
N ARG A 18 -23.39 2.90 -1.50
CA ARG A 18 -24.75 2.45 -1.14
C ARG A 18 -25.83 3.32 -1.74
N ARG A 19 -25.56 4.62 -1.94
CA ARG A 19 -26.56 5.61 -2.38
C ARG A 19 -26.41 6.04 -3.82
N SER A 20 -25.23 5.88 -4.41
CA SER A 20 -24.93 6.41 -5.75
C SER A 20 -24.14 5.45 -6.63
N PRO A 21 -24.63 4.21 -6.86
CA PRO A 21 -23.96 3.23 -7.74
C PRO A 21 -23.93 3.69 -9.21
N GLU A 22 -24.87 4.56 -9.61
CA GLU A 22 -25.00 5.06 -10.99
C GLU A 22 -23.79 5.90 -11.42
N VAL A 23 -23.18 6.68 -10.50
CA VAL A 23 -22.00 7.49 -10.80
C VAL A 23 -20.84 6.63 -11.31
N LEU A 24 -20.73 5.38 -10.85
CA LEU A 24 -19.69 4.46 -11.31
C LEU A 24 -20.02 3.81 -12.66
N LYS A 25 -21.28 3.77 -13.07
CA LYS A 25 -21.68 3.09 -14.32
C LYS A 25 -21.15 3.80 -15.56
N ASP A 26 -21.07 5.13 -15.51
CA ASP A 26 -20.66 5.94 -16.65
C ASP A 26 -19.13 5.92 -16.86
N PHE A 27 -18.35 5.71 -15.80
CA PHE A 27 -16.88 5.73 -15.86
C PHE A 27 -16.22 4.35 -15.76
N ALA A 28 -16.76 3.44 -14.94
CA ALA A 28 -16.17 2.15 -14.65
C ALA A 28 -17.23 1.15 -14.12
N PRO A 29 -18.15 0.68 -14.98
CA PRO A 29 -19.28 -0.15 -14.56
C PRO A 29 -18.81 -1.45 -13.89
N GLY A 30 -19.32 -1.73 -12.70
CA GLY A 30 -18.98 -2.93 -11.93
C GLY A 30 -17.60 -2.91 -11.24
N SER A 31 -16.84 -1.82 -11.37
CA SER A 31 -15.52 -1.71 -10.75
C SER A 31 -15.63 -1.42 -9.25
N GLN A 32 -14.69 -1.99 -8.49
CA GLN A 32 -14.52 -1.65 -7.08
C GLN A 32 -13.67 -0.39 -6.95
N LEU A 33 -13.93 0.40 -5.91
CA LEU A 33 -13.05 1.50 -5.53
C LEU A 33 -11.75 0.94 -4.94
N PRO A 34 -10.61 1.64 -5.11
CA PRO A 34 -10.45 2.97 -5.72
C PRO A 34 -10.41 2.97 -7.26
N ILE A 35 -10.75 4.12 -7.86
CA ILE A 35 -10.66 4.37 -9.31
C ILE A 35 -9.83 5.64 -9.51
N LEU A 36 -8.89 5.61 -10.46
CA LEU A 36 -8.19 6.79 -10.95
C LEU A 36 -8.76 7.18 -12.32
N LEU A 37 -9.12 8.44 -12.48
CA LEU A 37 -9.44 9.04 -13.78
C LEU A 37 -8.26 9.91 -14.21
N CYS A 38 -7.65 9.60 -15.35
CA CYS A 38 -6.56 10.37 -15.95
C CYS A 38 -6.91 10.65 -17.41
N ASP A 39 -7.04 11.92 -17.78
CA ASP A 39 -7.38 12.35 -19.16
C ASP A 39 -8.62 11.68 -19.77
N GLY A 40 -9.59 11.32 -18.92
CA GLY A 40 -10.83 10.64 -19.32
C GLY A 40 -10.76 9.11 -19.27
N ASP A 41 -9.56 8.53 -19.13
CA ASP A 41 -9.38 7.09 -19.00
C ASP A 41 -9.48 6.63 -17.54
N ALA A 42 -10.32 5.62 -17.29
CA ALA A 42 -10.50 5.02 -15.98
C ALA A 42 -9.55 3.85 -15.73
N LYS A 43 -8.92 3.83 -14.56
CA LYS A 43 -8.09 2.74 -14.04
C LYS A 43 -8.65 2.28 -12.71
N THR A 44 -8.79 0.97 -12.51
CA THR A 44 -9.65 0.41 -11.44
C THR A 44 -8.94 -0.62 -10.56
N ASP A 45 -7.83 -1.19 -11.03
CA ASP A 45 -6.98 -2.06 -10.21
C ASP A 45 -5.94 -1.23 -9.45
N THR A 46 -5.82 -1.46 -8.14
CA THR A 46 -4.96 -0.63 -7.28
C THR A 46 -3.47 -0.77 -7.63
N LEU A 47 -3.00 -1.96 -8.01
CA LEU A 47 -1.62 -2.18 -8.40
C LEU A 47 -1.33 -1.53 -9.75
N GLN A 48 -2.23 -1.68 -10.72
CA GLN A 48 -2.09 -1.01 -12.02
C GLN A 48 -2.12 0.51 -11.90
N ILE A 49 -2.94 1.06 -10.99
CA ILE A 49 -2.94 2.49 -10.69
C ILE A 49 -1.58 2.93 -10.13
N GLU A 50 -1.01 2.18 -9.19
CA GLU A 50 0.31 2.47 -8.63
C GLU A 50 1.41 2.44 -9.70
N GLU A 51 1.47 1.38 -10.51
CA GLU A 51 2.43 1.23 -11.61
C GLU A 51 2.31 2.38 -12.62
N PHE A 52 1.08 2.67 -13.07
CA PHE A 52 0.82 3.77 -14.00
C PHE A 52 1.28 5.13 -13.45
N LEU A 53 1.02 5.41 -12.17
CA LEU A 53 1.41 6.67 -11.55
C LEU A 53 2.94 6.79 -11.39
N GLU A 54 3.65 5.69 -11.10
CA GLU A 54 5.10 5.71 -11.03
C GLU A 54 5.74 5.94 -12.42
N GLU A 55 5.20 5.29 -13.47
CA GLU A 55 5.67 5.45 -14.85
C GLU A 55 5.36 6.84 -15.43
N THR A 56 4.15 7.35 -15.19
CA THR A 56 3.69 8.62 -15.78
C THR A 56 4.23 9.83 -15.03
N LEU A 57 4.35 9.74 -13.70
CA LEU A 57 4.81 10.83 -12.85
C LEU A 57 6.22 10.51 -12.33
N GLY A 58 7.16 10.32 -13.26
CA GLY A 58 8.57 10.02 -12.97
C GLY A 58 9.50 11.25 -12.99
N PRO A 59 10.79 11.07 -12.67
CA PRO A 59 11.81 12.11 -12.81
C PRO A 59 12.05 12.51 -14.28
N PRO A 60 12.52 13.75 -14.54
CA PRO A 60 12.91 14.78 -13.58
C PRO A 60 11.76 15.61 -12.99
N GLU A 61 10.56 15.57 -13.58
CA GLU A 61 9.44 16.43 -13.19
C GLU A 61 8.82 16.06 -11.84
N PHE A 62 8.80 14.77 -11.50
CA PHE A 62 8.22 14.25 -10.26
C PHE A 62 9.19 13.27 -9.56
N PRO A 63 9.13 13.13 -8.23
CA PRO A 63 10.00 12.20 -7.51
C PRO A 63 9.62 10.75 -7.83
N SER A 64 10.62 9.87 -7.97
CA SER A 64 10.38 8.42 -7.93
C SER A 64 10.01 8.00 -6.51
N LEU A 65 8.97 7.18 -6.36
CA LEU A 65 8.53 6.64 -5.09
C LEU A 65 8.87 5.15 -4.94
N ALA A 66 9.45 4.54 -5.97
CA ALA A 66 9.87 3.15 -5.93
C ALA A 66 10.90 2.93 -4.82
N PRO A 67 10.74 1.88 -4.00
CA PRO A 67 11.70 1.57 -2.96
C PRO A 67 13.05 1.19 -3.58
N ARG A 68 14.13 1.69 -2.97
CA ARG A 68 15.50 1.35 -3.39
C ARG A 68 15.84 -0.13 -3.17
N TYR A 69 15.29 -0.73 -2.12
CA TYR A 69 15.55 -2.11 -1.73
C TYR A 69 14.31 -2.97 -1.95
N ARG A 70 14.49 -4.13 -2.59
CA ARG A 70 13.39 -5.05 -2.88
C ARG A 70 12.74 -5.56 -1.61
N GLU A 71 13.54 -5.74 -0.56
CA GLU A 71 13.10 -6.17 0.77
C GLU A 71 12.11 -5.18 1.39
N SER A 72 12.24 -3.87 1.10
CA SER A 72 11.30 -2.86 1.59
C SER A 72 9.88 -3.08 1.08
N ALA A 73 9.72 -3.56 -0.16
CA ALA A 73 8.41 -3.85 -0.74
C ALA A 73 7.74 -5.08 -0.11
N ALA A 74 8.53 -6.01 0.46
CA ALA A 74 8.01 -7.24 1.06
C ALA A 74 7.91 -7.15 2.60
N ALA A 75 8.57 -6.20 3.24
CA ALA A 75 8.56 -6.04 4.68
C ALA A 75 7.14 -5.76 5.20
N GLY A 76 6.64 -6.64 6.07
CA GLY A 76 5.32 -6.50 6.69
C GLY A 76 4.13 -6.84 5.79
N ASN A 77 4.35 -7.39 4.60
CA ASN A 77 3.28 -7.69 3.63
C ASN A 77 2.22 -8.68 4.15
N ASP A 78 2.55 -9.50 5.15
CA ASP A 78 1.64 -10.48 5.75
C ASP A 78 0.93 -9.98 7.02
N VAL A 79 1.34 -8.84 7.57
CA VAL A 79 0.79 -8.29 8.84
C VAL A 79 -0.71 -8.08 8.74
N PHE A 80 -1.20 -7.45 7.68
CA PHE A 80 -2.64 -7.18 7.51
C PHE A 80 -3.46 -8.47 7.41
N HIS A 81 -2.93 -9.49 6.73
CA HIS A 81 -3.58 -10.78 6.62
C HIS A 81 -3.64 -11.50 7.97
N LYS A 82 -2.54 -11.52 8.74
CA LYS A 82 -2.52 -12.10 10.10
C LYS A 82 -3.45 -11.36 11.06
N PHE A 83 -3.46 -10.04 11.02
CA PHE A 83 -4.39 -9.22 11.79
C PHE A 83 -5.84 -9.54 11.43
N SER A 84 -6.17 -9.62 10.14
CA SER A 84 -7.51 -9.95 9.66
C SER A 84 -7.97 -11.32 10.14
N ALA A 85 -7.08 -12.33 10.12
CA ALA A 85 -7.38 -13.66 10.63
C ALA A 85 -7.64 -13.64 12.15
N PHE A 86 -6.83 -12.92 12.91
CA PHE A 86 -6.99 -12.78 14.36
C PHE A 86 -8.29 -12.08 14.74
N ILE A 87 -8.58 -10.90 14.19
CA ILE A 87 -9.73 -10.08 14.62
C ILE A 87 -11.07 -10.67 14.18
N LYS A 88 -11.10 -11.46 13.10
CA LYS A 88 -12.31 -12.12 12.59
C LYS A 88 -12.47 -13.53 13.15
N ASN A 89 -11.60 -13.99 14.05
CA ASN A 89 -11.65 -15.34 14.57
C ASN A 89 -12.95 -15.60 15.35
N PRO A 90 -13.79 -16.57 14.94
CA PRO A 90 -14.98 -16.94 15.67
C PRO A 90 -14.73 -18.03 16.72
N VAL A 91 -13.53 -18.62 16.80
CA VAL A 91 -13.21 -19.78 17.64
C VAL A 91 -12.21 -19.40 18.75
N PRO A 92 -12.67 -19.17 20.00
CA PRO A 92 -11.80 -18.70 21.09
C PRO A 92 -10.57 -19.58 21.37
N ALA A 93 -10.68 -20.90 21.15
CA ALA A 93 -9.56 -21.82 21.32
C ALA A 93 -8.38 -21.56 20.36
N GLN A 94 -8.57 -20.77 19.30
CA GLN A 94 -7.52 -20.38 18.35
C GLN A 94 -6.95 -18.98 18.60
N ASP A 95 -7.51 -18.21 19.55
CA ASP A 95 -7.13 -16.81 19.78
C ASP A 95 -5.63 -16.67 20.07
N ASP A 96 -5.12 -17.45 21.02
CA ASP A 96 -3.71 -17.42 21.38
C ASP A 96 -2.81 -17.74 20.18
N ALA A 97 -3.17 -18.76 19.40
CA ALA A 97 -2.38 -19.17 18.24
C ALA A 97 -2.34 -18.06 17.16
N LEU A 98 -3.48 -17.45 16.85
CA LEU A 98 -3.59 -16.38 15.86
C LEU A 98 -2.92 -15.08 16.34
N TYR A 99 -3.06 -14.76 17.63
CA TYR A 99 -2.36 -13.64 18.26
C TYR A 99 -0.84 -13.81 18.15
N GLN A 100 -0.32 -15.00 18.46
CA GLN A 100 1.11 -15.31 18.31
C GLN A 100 1.59 -15.21 16.86
N GLN A 101 0.76 -15.60 15.88
CA GLN A 101 1.11 -15.41 14.47
C GLN A 101 1.20 -13.94 14.06
N LEU A 102 0.26 -13.10 14.53
CA LEU A 102 0.31 -11.65 14.32
C LEU A 102 1.56 -11.04 14.96
N LEU A 103 1.85 -11.42 16.21
CA LEU A 103 3.02 -10.91 16.92
C LEU A 103 4.32 -11.26 16.18
N ARG A 104 4.45 -12.49 15.65
CA ARG A 104 5.60 -12.89 14.84
C ARG A 104 5.76 -12.05 13.57
N ALA A 105 4.66 -11.76 12.87
CA ALA A 105 4.70 -10.90 11.69
C ALA A 105 5.14 -9.47 12.03
N LEU A 106 4.65 -8.92 13.15
CA LEU A 106 5.06 -7.61 13.65
C LEU A 106 6.54 -7.59 14.08
N THR A 107 7.01 -8.62 14.78
CA THR A 107 8.43 -8.74 15.16
C THR A 107 9.35 -8.83 13.95
N LYS A 108 8.92 -9.51 12.88
CA LYS A 108 9.67 -9.55 11.62
C LYS A 108 9.78 -8.17 10.97
N LEU A 109 8.69 -7.40 10.95
CA LEU A 109 8.69 -6.02 10.48
C LEU A 109 9.57 -5.12 11.35
N ASP A 110 9.46 -5.21 12.68
CA ASP A 110 10.30 -4.47 13.63
C ASP A 110 11.79 -4.78 13.43
N SER A 111 12.14 -6.04 13.22
CA SER A 111 13.52 -6.45 12.91
C SER A 111 14.05 -5.78 11.64
N TYR A 112 13.21 -5.68 10.60
CA TYR A 112 13.59 -4.99 9.36
C TYR A 112 13.77 -3.48 9.57
N LEU A 113 12.86 -2.84 10.31
CA LEU A 113 12.90 -1.40 10.59
C LEU A 113 14.08 -0.97 11.47
N ARG A 114 14.60 -1.87 12.31
CA ARG A 114 15.76 -1.61 13.18
C ARG A 114 17.10 -1.97 12.56
N ALA A 115 17.10 -2.79 11.51
CA ALA A 115 18.32 -3.18 10.85
C ALA A 115 18.78 -2.06 9.90
N PRO A 116 20.01 -1.54 10.04
CA PRO A 116 20.52 -0.54 9.13
C PRO A 116 20.65 -1.11 7.71
N LEU A 117 20.23 -0.33 6.71
CA LEU A 117 20.34 -0.66 5.30
C LEU A 117 21.75 -0.33 4.79
N GLU A 118 22.14 -0.92 3.66
CA GLU A 118 23.51 -0.82 3.13
C GLU A 118 23.99 0.63 2.93
N HIS A 119 23.10 1.52 2.49
CA HIS A 119 23.44 2.93 2.28
C HIS A 119 23.63 3.70 3.59
N GLU A 120 23.00 3.25 4.67
CA GLU A 120 23.17 3.82 6.02
C GLU A 120 24.50 3.36 6.58
N LEU A 121 24.83 2.07 6.46
CA LEU A 121 26.15 1.53 6.83
C LEU A 121 27.30 2.19 6.07
N GLY A 122 27.08 2.55 4.80
CA GLY A 122 28.06 3.29 4.00
C GLY A 122 28.29 4.73 4.49
N ARG A 123 27.29 5.37 5.12
CA ARG A 123 27.39 6.72 5.69
C ARG A 123 27.85 6.69 7.15
N GLU A 124 27.47 5.65 7.88
CA GLU A 124 27.65 5.50 9.32
C GLU A 124 28.09 4.06 9.66
N PRO A 125 29.37 3.71 9.46
CA PRO A 125 29.89 2.36 9.69
C PRO A 125 29.74 1.86 11.14
N GLN A 126 29.56 2.78 12.09
CA GLN A 126 29.30 2.49 13.51
C GLN A 126 27.94 1.85 13.80
N LEU A 127 27.00 1.84 12.84
CA LEU A 127 25.69 1.21 12.99
C LEU A 127 25.72 -0.33 12.85
N ARG A 128 26.88 -0.90 12.53
CA ARG A 128 27.05 -2.33 12.28
C ARG A 128 26.96 -3.21 13.53
#